data_AF-A0A3D0MB16-F1
#
_entry.id   AF-A0A3D0MB16-F1
#
_cell.length_a   1.000
_cell.length_b   1.000
_cell.length_c   1.000
_cell.angle_alpha   90.00
_cell.angle_beta   90.00
_cell.angle_gamma   90.00
#
_symmetry.space_group_name_H-M   'P 1'
#
loop_
_entity.id
_entity.type
_entity.pdbx_description
1 polymer ?
#
loop_
_entity_poly.entity_id
_entity_poly.type
_entity_poly.pdbx_seq_one_letter_code
_entity_poly.pdbx_strand_id
1 'polypeptide(L)'
;LMAAASLLVGACVSVGGSIGFVGLVTPHIMRLIVGPDHKKLLPASLFAGAIFLMLTDLISRTIASPRELPIGVVTSLIGAVVFVMTFYKTRNRRGA
;
A
#
# COMPACT_ATOMS: atom_id res chain seq x y z
N LEU A 1 -20.89 0.70 -6.67
CA LEU A 1 -19.54 0.50 -6.08
C LEU A 1 -18.61 1.67 -6.39
N MET A 2 -18.44 2.07 -7.65
CA MET A 2 -17.51 3.17 -8.02
C MET A 2 -17.80 4.49 -7.27
N ALA A 3 -19.05 4.93 -7.20
CA ALA A 3 -19.40 6.15 -6.44
C ALA A 3 -19.01 6.06 -4.95
N ALA A 4 -19.27 4.92 -4.31
CA ALA A 4 -18.89 4.68 -2.91
C ALA A 4 -17.37 4.64 -2.72
N ALA A 5 -16.64 3.98 -3.63
CA ALA A 5 -15.19 3.92 -3.59
C ALA A 5 -14.56 5.31 -3.81
N SER A 6 -15.07 6.08 -4.78
CA SER A 6 -14.61 7.44 -5.05
C SER A 6 -14.90 8.38 -3.88
N LEU A 7 -16.06 8.27 -3.25
CA LEU A 7 -16.42 9.10 -2.10
C LEU A 7 -15.58 8.76 -0.86
N LEU A 8 -15.33 7.47 -0.62
CA LEU A 8 -14.47 7.00 0.46
C LEU A 8 -13.02 7.46 0.25
N VAL A 9 -12.45 7.21 -0.93
CA VAL A 9 -11.07 7.64 -1.26
C VAL A 9 -10.95 9.16 -1.24
N GLY A 10 -11.92 9.88 -1.80
CA GLY A 10 -11.95 11.35 -1.80
C GLY A 10 -11.98 11.93 -0.39
N ALA A 11 -12.81 11.38 0.50
CA ALA A 11 -12.85 11.79 1.90
C ALA A 11 -11.51 11.55 2.61
N CYS A 12 -10.88 10.39 2.40
CA CYS A 12 -9.58 10.08 3.00
C CYS A 12 -8.46 11.00 2.49
N VAL A 13 -8.38 11.24 1.17
CA VAL A 13 -7.33 12.06 0.55
C VAL A 13 -7.47 13.54 0.90
N SER A 14 -8.70 14.03 1.09
CA SER A 14 -8.97 15.41 1.54
C SER A 14 -8.33 15.71 2.91
N VAL A 15 -8.33 14.73 3.82
CA VAL A 15 -7.80 14.90 5.19
C VAL A 15 -6.33 14.47 5.29
N GLY A 16 -5.96 13.35 4.68
CA GLY A 16 -4.63 12.75 4.80
C GLY A 16 -3.64 13.12 3.70
N GLY A 17 -4.06 13.89 2.70
CA GLY A 17 -3.26 14.17 1.51
C GLY A 17 -3.16 12.98 0.56
N SER A 18 -2.37 13.14 -0.50
CA SER A 18 -2.18 12.11 -1.53
C SER A 18 -1.25 10.99 -1.05
N ILE A 19 -1.78 9.76 -1.02
CA ILE A 19 -1.05 8.56 -0.60
C ILE A 19 -0.92 7.61 -1.80
N GLY A 20 0.32 7.32 -2.20
CA GLY A 20 0.64 6.44 -3.33
C GLY A 20 0.94 5.01 -2.91
N PHE A 21 0.82 4.08 -3.87
CA PHE A 21 1.26 2.66 -3.82
C PHE A 21 0.54 1.72 -2.84
N VAL A 22 -0.02 2.19 -1.71
CA VAL A 22 -0.68 1.33 -0.71
C VAL A 22 -1.78 0.46 -1.33
N GLY A 23 -2.63 1.07 -2.17
CA GLY A 23 -3.75 0.40 -2.84
C GLY A 23 -3.35 -0.61 -3.92
N LEU A 24 -2.09 -0.60 -4.37
CA LEU A 24 -1.55 -1.58 -5.32
C LEU A 24 -0.78 -2.68 -4.61
N VAL A 25 0.08 -2.30 -3.66
CA VAL A 25 0.99 -3.21 -2.96
C VAL A 25 0.23 -4.15 -2.01
N THR A 26 -0.64 -3.58 -1.18
CA THR A 26 -1.34 -4.34 -0.14
C THR A 26 -2.21 -5.48 -0.69
N PRO A 27 -3.15 -5.26 -1.63
CA PRO A 27 -3.97 -6.35 -2.15
C PRO A 27 -3.14 -7.36 -2.95
N HIS A 28 -2.02 -6.95 -3.55
CA HIS A 28 -1.14 -7.86 -4.28
C HIS A 28 -0.42 -8.83 -3.34
N ILE A 29 0.18 -8.32 -2.26
CA ILE A 29 0.82 -9.17 -1.24
C ILE A 29 -0.21 -10.08 -0.57
N MET A 30 -1.37 -9.53 -0.18
CA MET A 30 -2.42 -10.34 0.45
C MET A 30 -2.98 -11.41 -0.49
N ARG A 31 -3.04 -11.15 -1.80
CA ARG A 31 -3.42 -12.17 -2.79
C ARG A 31 -2.43 -13.34 -2.83
N LEU A 32 -1.14 -13.09 -2.63
CA LEU A 32 -0.11 -14.15 -2.59
C LEU A 32 -0.18 -14.98 -1.29
N ILE A 33 -0.64 -14.39 -0.19
CA ILE A 33 -0.69 -15.03 1.14
C ILE A 33 -2.02 -15.77 1.36
N VAL A 34 -3.15 -15.11 1.08
CA VAL A 34 -4.51 -15.59 1.42
C VAL A 34 -5.20 -16.24 0.21
N GLY A 35 -4.68 -16.04 -0.99
CA GLY A 35 -5.26 -16.53 -2.24
C GLY A 35 -6.23 -15.54 -2.91
N PRO A 36 -6.85 -15.92 -4.03
CA PRO A 36 -7.67 -15.04 -4.88
C PRO A 36 -9.12 -14.84 -4.39
N ASP A 37 -9.54 -15.52 -3.32
CA ASP A 37 -10.91 -15.43 -2.80
C ASP A 37 -11.22 -14.05 -2.21
N HIS A 38 -12.11 -13.30 -2.87
CA HIS A 38 -12.42 -11.90 -2.51
C HIS A 38 -13.04 -11.76 -1.12
N LYS A 39 -13.76 -12.78 -0.63
CA LYS A 39 -14.34 -12.78 0.73
C LYS A 39 -13.28 -12.75 1.83
N LYS A 40 -12.11 -13.37 1.60
CA LYS A 40 -10.99 -13.38 2.55
C LYS A 40 -9.98 -12.28 2.24
N LEU A 41 -9.79 -11.97 0.95
CA LEU A 41 -8.84 -10.97 0.48
C LEU A 41 -9.23 -9.55 0.90
N LEU A 42 -10.53 -9.20 0.85
CA LEU A 42 -11.00 -7.87 1.26
C LEU A 42 -10.72 -7.53 2.74
N PRO A 43 -11.08 -8.37 3.74
CA PRO A 43 -10.74 -8.07 5.13
C PRO A 43 -9.23 -8.14 5.37
N ALA A 44 -8.52 -9.09 4.75
CA ALA A 44 -7.06 -9.19 4.89
C ALA A 44 -6.34 -7.95 4.33
N SER A 45 -6.75 -7.43 3.17
CA SER A 45 -6.17 -6.23 2.58
C SER A 45 -6.51 -4.96 3.35
N LEU A 46 -7.69 -4.90 3.97
CA LEU A 46 -8.06 -3.80 4.87
C LEU A 46 -7.10 -3.71 6.06
N PHE A 47 -6.90 -4.82 6.79
CA PHE A 47 -6.02 -4.85 7.96
C PHE A 47 -4.55 -4.67 7.58
N ALA A 48 -4.07 -5.37 6.54
CA ALA A 48 -2.69 -5.24 6.09
C ALA A 48 -2.38 -3.81 5.62
N GLY A 49 -3.33 -3.14 4.94
CA GLY A 49 -3.17 -1.77 4.48
C GLY A 49 -3.13 -0.78 5.63
N ALA A 50 -4.00 -0.95 6.63
CA ALA A 50 -4.01 -0.13 7.84
C ALA A 50 -2.70 -0.23 8.63
N ILE A 51 -2.20 -1.46 8.84
CA ILE A 51 -0.92 -1.69 9.54
C ILE A 51 0.24 -1.08 8.75
N PHE A 52 0.29 -1.31 7.44
CA PHE A 52 1.34 -0.77 6.58
C PHE A 52 1.36 0.76 6.58
N LEU A 53 0.19 1.39 6.49
CA LEU A 53 0.08 2.84 6.50
C LEU A 53 0.46 3.43 7.86
N MET A 54 0.02 2.84 8.98
CA MET A 54 0.44 3.28 10.32
C MET A 54 1.95 3.19 10.52
N LEU A 55 2.57 2.08 10.12
CA LEU A 55 4.02 1.92 10.22
C LEU A 55 4.76 2.95 9.36
N THR A 56 4.25 3.22 8.16
CA THR A 56 4.87 4.21 7.28
C THR A 56 4.70 5.64 7.81
N ASP A 57 3.55 5.98 8.39
CA ASP A 57 3.33 7.27 9.05
C ASP A 57 4.29 7.45 10.24
N LEU A 58 4.45 6.42 11.07
CA LEU A 58 5.38 6.43 12.20
C LEU A 58 6.83 6.64 11.73
N ILE A 59 7.26 5.92 10.69
CA ILE A 59 8.60 6.06 10.11
C ILE A 59 8.80 7.47 9.54
N SER A 60 7.79 8.00 8.82
CA SER A 60 7.84 9.35 8.26
C SER A 60 8.03 10.39 9.36
N ARG A 61 7.27 10.31 10.46
CA ARG A 61 7.40 11.21 11.61
C ARG A 61 8.76 11.08 12.32
N THR A 62 9.30 9.87 12.40
CA THR A 62 10.55 9.59 13.12
C THR A 62 11.79 10.07 12.34
N ILE A 63 11.84 9.80 11.03
CA ILE A 63 13.00 10.16 10.19
C ILE A 63 13.03 11.65 9.88
N ALA A 64 11.86 12.30 9.80
CA ALA A 64 11.76 13.63 9.24
C ALA A 64 11.92 14.77 10.26
N SER A 65 11.99 14.51 11.57
CA SER A 65 12.15 15.60 12.55
C SER A 65 13.41 16.45 12.26
N PRO A 66 13.32 17.79 11.99
CA PRO A 66 12.22 18.74 12.21
C PRO A 66 11.42 19.19 10.96
N ARG A 67 11.59 18.59 9.78
CA ARG A 67 10.83 18.88 8.54
C ARG A 67 9.74 17.85 8.30
N GLU A 68 8.52 18.28 8.03
CA GLU A 68 7.42 17.36 7.71
C GLU A 68 7.58 16.76 6.32
N LEU A 69 8.08 15.51 6.22
CA LEU A 69 8.07 14.78 4.96
C LEU A 69 6.65 14.25 4.67
N PRO A 70 6.14 14.44 3.44
CA PRO A 70 4.85 13.87 3.06
C PRO A 70 4.93 12.34 3.12
N ILE A 71 4.03 11.72 3.87
CA ILE A 71 3.94 10.26 3.99
C ILE A 71 3.88 9.55 2.63
N GLY A 72 3.27 10.21 1.62
CA GLY A 72 3.16 9.68 0.26
C GLY A 72 4.50 9.47 -0.46
N VAL A 73 5.55 10.21 -0.09
CA VAL A 73 6.91 10.02 -0.63
C VAL A 73 7.50 8.74 -0.05
N VAL A 74 7.35 8.54 1.26
CA VAL A 74 7.85 7.36 1.97
C VAL A 74 7.12 6.09 1.50
N THR A 75 5.79 6.13 1.39
CA THR A 75 5.01 5.00 0.88
C THR A 75 5.35 4.67 -0.58
N SER A 76 5.57 5.68 -1.42
CA SER A 76 5.95 5.49 -2.83
C SER A 76 7.32 4.84 -2.99
N LEU A 77 8.31 5.24 -2.18
CA LEU A 77 9.63 4.62 -2.18
C LEU A 77 9.56 3.14 -1.78
N ILE A 78 8.91 2.84 -0.66
CA ILE A 78 8.74 1.47 -0.18
C ILE A 78 7.96 0.64 -1.20
N GLY A 79 6.86 1.19 -1.72
CA GLY A 79 6.02 0.53 -2.71
C GLY A 79 6.75 0.23 -4.02
N ALA A 80 7.57 1.16 -4.51
CA ALA A 80 8.38 0.96 -5.69
C ALA A 80 9.40 -0.18 -5.50
N VAL A 81 10.11 -0.21 -4.37
CA VAL A 81 11.06 -1.28 -4.05
C VAL A 81 10.37 -2.65 -4.01
N VAL A 82 9.22 -2.74 -3.34
CA VAL A 82 8.43 -3.98 -3.27
C VAL A 82 7.94 -4.43 -4.65
N PHE A 83 7.50 -3.48 -5.48
CA PHE A 83 7.02 -3.78 -6.82
C PHE A 83 8.14 -4.31 -7.71
N VAL A 84 9.31 -3.69 -7.66
CA VAL A 84 10.52 -4.14 -8.37
C VAL A 84 10.91 -5.54 -7.92
N MET A 85 11.01 -5.80 -6.61
CA MET A 85 11.34 -7.14 -6.11
C MET A 85 10.36 -8.21 -6.59
N THR A 86 9.05 -7.91 -6.59
CA THR A 86 8.02 -8.85 -7.03
C THR A 86 8.11 -9.12 -8.53
N PHE A 87 8.39 -8.10 -9.34
CA PHE A 87 8.60 -8.22 -10.78
C PHE A 87 9.84 -9.07 -11.11
N TYR A 88 10.97 -8.81 -10.45
CA TYR A 88 12.19 -9.61 -10.61
C TYR A 88 11.99 -11.08 -10.20
N LYS A 89 11.30 -11.33 -9.08
CA LYS A 89 10.99 -12.69 -8.61
C LYS A 89 10.08 -13.45 -9.58
N THR A 90 9.11 -12.76 -10.17
CA THR A 90 8.21 -13.36 -11.18
C THR A 90 8.95 -13.71 -12.46
N ARG A 91 9.89 -12.86 -12.89
CA ARG A 91 10.73 -13.12 -14.06
C ARG A 91 11.67 -14.31 -13.86
N ASN A 92 12.26 -14.45 -12.67
CA ASN A 92 13.14 -15.58 -12.36
C ASN A 92 12.40 -16.94 -12.35
N ARG A 93 11.10 -16.96 -12.06
CA ARG A 93 10.27 -18.17 -12.13
C ARG A 93 9.87 -18.59 -13.56
N ARG A 94 9.96 -17.69 -14.54
CA ARG A 94 9.66 -18.01 -15.96
C ARG A 94 10.90 -18.46 -16.75
N GLY A 95 12.09 -18.34 -16.17
CA GLY A 95 13.36 -18.75 -16.78
C GLY A 95 13.96 -20.04 -16.21
N ALA A 96 13.22 -20.78 -15.39
CA ALA A 96 13.60 -22.08 -14.83
C ALA A 96 12.66 -23.17 -15.36
#